data_AF-A0A914C527-F1
#
_entry.id   AF-A0A914C527-F1
#
_cell.length_a   1.000
_cell.length_b   1.000
_cell.length_c   1.000
_cell.angle_alpha   90.00
_cell.angle_beta   90.00
_cell.angle_gamma   90.00
#
_symmetry.space_group_name_H-M   'P 1'
#
loop_
_entity.id
_entity.type
_entity.pdbx_description
1 polymer ?
#
loop_
_entity_poly.entity_id
_entity_poly.type
_entity_poly.pdbx_seq_one_letter_code
_entity_poly.pdbx_strand_id
1 'polypeptide(L)'
;MWNFVCASKTREPRPTSSWAGEKVSEAGKRAAILWKEISEAEKKKYEDEAAKITKQRRANYEKLTPQAQNALKIQTQERLSRSDKFSYHKKIKELGKPKQPANAYALYVQEIAKGAKSVDEAKISTKKAAQGWNAMNARERAPYVAKFETLRQQYEAELKAWESKMLKTGQEIPKRPIKRTASAPARKTTAAKPVRRASSVPARKTAAKKPKAVGTKGRGRPKKIATAKK
;
A
#
# COMPACT_ATOMS: atom_id res chain seq x y z
N MET A 1 -25.52 -19.38 0.86
CA MET A 1 -24.67 -18.67 1.86
C MET A 1 -25.29 -17.33 2.33
N TRP A 2 -25.96 -16.56 1.46
CA TRP A 2 -26.63 -15.31 1.87
C TRP A 2 -27.87 -15.51 2.76
N ASN A 3 -28.63 -16.60 2.55
CA ASN A 3 -29.79 -16.94 3.39
C ASN A 3 -29.37 -17.22 4.85
N PHE A 4 -28.22 -17.87 5.06
CA PHE A 4 -27.61 -18.10 6.37
C PHE A 4 -27.20 -16.79 7.08
N VAL A 5 -26.67 -15.81 6.34
CA VAL A 5 -26.26 -14.50 6.89
C VAL A 5 -27.46 -13.62 7.26
N CYS A 6 -28.59 -13.78 6.55
CA CYS A 6 -29.85 -13.12 6.92
C CYS A 6 -30.45 -13.78 8.17
N ALA A 7 -30.53 -15.11 8.18
CA ALA A 7 -31.00 -15.85 9.35
C ALA A 7 -30.13 -15.61 10.60
N SER A 8 -28.80 -15.52 10.47
CA SER A 8 -27.88 -15.23 11.59
C SER A 8 -27.94 -13.78 12.08
N LYS A 9 -28.59 -12.88 11.34
CA LYS A 9 -28.81 -11.48 11.75
C LYS A 9 -30.16 -11.28 12.43
N THR A 10 -31.12 -12.18 12.17
CA THR A 10 -32.50 -12.08 12.64
C THR A 10 -32.81 -13.09 13.75
N ARG A 11 -32.15 -14.26 13.80
CA ARG A 11 -32.19 -15.20 14.93
C ARG A 11 -30.95 -14.98 15.79
N GLU A 12 -31.20 -14.31 16.92
CA GLU A 12 -30.30 -13.90 18.00
C GLU A 12 -29.57 -12.55 17.83
N PRO A 13 -29.64 -11.66 18.86
CA PRO A 13 -28.76 -10.49 18.96
C PRO A 13 -27.31 -10.83 18.61
N ARG A 14 -26.54 -9.85 18.09
CA ARG A 14 -25.05 -9.94 18.10
C ARG A 14 -24.65 -10.52 19.45
N PRO A 15 -23.85 -11.62 19.50
CA PRO A 15 -23.74 -12.53 20.64
C PRO A 15 -24.48 -11.97 21.84
N THR A 16 -25.80 -12.19 21.82
CA THR A 16 -26.64 -11.84 22.96
C THR A 16 -26.00 -12.49 24.16
N SER A 17 -26.04 -11.80 25.29
CA SER A 17 -25.78 -12.29 26.65
C SER A 17 -25.53 -13.80 26.84
N SER A 18 -26.35 -14.69 26.25
CA SER A 18 -26.19 -16.16 26.26
C SER A 18 -24.91 -16.74 25.62
N TRP A 19 -24.30 -16.09 24.63
CA TRP A 19 -23.02 -16.50 24.01
C TRP A 19 -21.92 -15.44 24.15
N ALA A 20 -22.10 -14.52 25.09
CA ALA A 20 -21.11 -13.51 25.40
C ALA A 20 -19.85 -14.18 25.99
N GLY A 21 -18.75 -14.18 25.24
CA GLY A 21 -17.45 -14.73 25.66
C GLY A 21 -16.93 -15.91 24.84
N GLU A 22 -17.78 -16.53 24.01
CA GLU A 22 -17.31 -17.58 23.08
C GLU A 22 -16.61 -16.99 21.85
N LYS A 23 -15.65 -17.74 21.30
CA LYS A 23 -15.01 -17.37 20.03
C LYS A 23 -16.06 -17.35 18.92
N VAL A 24 -16.09 -16.29 18.14
CA VAL A 24 -17.01 -16.10 16.99
C VAL A 24 -17.02 -17.30 16.03
N SER A 25 -15.90 -18.03 15.93
CA SER A 25 -15.79 -19.26 15.13
C SER A 25 -16.69 -20.39 15.65
N GLU A 26 -16.83 -20.56 16.96
CA GLU A 26 -17.65 -21.61 17.57
C GLU A 26 -19.14 -21.27 17.52
N ALA A 27 -19.49 -20.01 17.77
CA ALA A 27 -20.83 -19.49 17.53
C ALA A 27 -21.28 -19.71 16.07
N GLY A 28 -20.36 -19.49 15.11
CA GLY A 28 -20.63 -19.76 13.69
C GLY A 28 -20.89 -21.23 13.38
N LYS A 29 -20.14 -22.16 13.99
CA LYS A 29 -20.37 -23.61 13.84
C LYS A 29 -21.71 -24.04 14.44
N ARG A 30 -22.05 -23.55 15.64
CA ARG A 30 -23.33 -23.84 16.30
C ARG A 30 -24.51 -23.31 15.48
N ALA A 31 -24.42 -22.08 14.98
CA ALA A 31 -25.44 -21.52 14.08
C ALA A 31 -25.63 -22.36 12.81
N ALA A 32 -24.54 -22.93 12.25
CA ALA A 32 -24.62 -23.81 11.09
C ALA A 32 -25.32 -25.14 11.39
N ILE A 33 -25.16 -25.68 12.59
CA ILE A 33 -25.88 -26.88 13.06
C ILE A 33 -27.36 -26.56 13.22
N LEU A 34 -27.69 -25.49 13.94
CA LEU A 34 -29.07 -25.02 14.11
C LEU A 34 -29.75 -24.78 12.76
N TRP A 35 -29.07 -24.18 11.77
CA TRP A 35 -29.62 -23.99 10.44
C TRP A 35 -29.98 -25.30 9.72
N LYS A 36 -29.25 -26.39 9.97
CA LYS A 36 -29.60 -27.71 9.39
C LYS A 36 -30.86 -28.27 10.03
N GLU A 37 -31.01 -28.12 11.34
CA GLU A 37 -32.13 -28.63 12.14
C GLU A 37 -33.44 -27.85 11.96
N ILE A 38 -33.37 -26.59 11.50
CA ILE A 38 -34.56 -25.77 11.26
C ILE A 38 -35.46 -26.40 10.16
N SER A 39 -36.78 -26.36 10.40
CA SER A 39 -37.79 -26.85 9.46
C SER A 39 -37.80 -26.07 8.15
N GLU A 40 -38.24 -26.70 7.06
CA GLU A 40 -38.30 -26.05 5.74
C GLU A 40 -39.25 -24.84 5.73
N ALA A 41 -40.33 -24.89 6.52
CA ALA A 41 -41.27 -23.79 6.66
C ALA A 41 -40.63 -22.55 7.30
N GLU A 42 -39.75 -22.73 8.30
CA GLU A 42 -38.98 -21.63 8.89
C GLU A 42 -37.86 -21.15 7.96
N LYS A 43 -37.18 -22.06 7.25
CA LYS A 43 -36.18 -21.70 6.22
C LYS A 43 -36.79 -20.81 5.14
N LYS A 44 -37.97 -21.16 4.63
CA LYS A 44 -38.67 -20.38 3.60
C LYS A 44 -38.91 -18.93 4.01
N LYS A 45 -39.27 -18.66 5.27
CA LYS A 45 -39.42 -17.27 5.78
C LYS A 45 -38.15 -16.44 5.59
N TYR A 46 -36.98 -17.02 5.89
CA TYR A 46 -35.69 -16.33 5.71
C TYR A 46 -35.30 -16.17 4.23
N GLU A 47 -35.69 -17.11 3.37
CA GLU A 47 -35.47 -17.00 1.92
C GLU A 47 -36.31 -15.88 1.32
N ASP A 48 -37.58 -15.77 1.72
CA ASP A 48 -38.48 -14.69 1.33
C ASP A 48 -37.96 -13.32 1.81
N GLU A 49 -37.48 -13.24 3.04
CA GLU A 49 -36.82 -12.04 3.58
C GLU A 49 -35.53 -11.70 2.84
N ALA A 50 -34.68 -12.68 2.55
CA ALA A 50 -33.46 -12.47 1.76
C ALA A 50 -33.78 -11.99 0.34
N ALA A 51 -34.84 -12.52 -0.27
CA ALA A 51 -35.34 -12.07 -1.57
C ALA A 51 -35.85 -10.63 -1.50
N LYS A 52 -36.60 -10.25 -0.46
CA LYS A 52 -37.04 -8.86 -0.21
C LYS A 52 -35.84 -7.92 -0.06
N ILE A 53 -34.85 -8.29 0.76
CA ILE A 53 -33.63 -7.49 0.96
C ILE A 53 -32.85 -7.34 -0.35
N THR A 54 -32.76 -8.39 -1.16
CA THR A 54 -32.06 -8.36 -2.45
C THR A 54 -32.78 -7.43 -3.44
N LYS A 55 -34.12 -7.52 -3.52
CA LYS A 55 -34.95 -6.60 -4.32
C LYS A 55 -34.76 -5.15 -3.87
N GLN A 56 -34.79 -4.89 -2.57
CA GLN A 56 -34.56 -3.55 -2.01
C GLN A 56 -33.15 -3.03 -2.30
N ARG A 57 -32.10 -3.85 -2.15
CA ARG A 57 -30.73 -3.46 -2.48
C ARG A 57 -30.56 -3.14 -3.96
N ARG A 58 -31.19 -3.91 -4.85
CA ARG A 58 -31.19 -3.64 -6.29
C ARG A 58 -31.89 -2.33 -6.61
N ALA A 59 -33.11 -2.15 -6.10
CA ALA A 59 -33.87 -0.90 -6.31
C ALA A 59 -33.12 0.32 -5.75
N ASN A 60 -32.48 0.20 -4.59
CA ASN A 60 -31.65 1.26 -4.03
C ASN A 60 -30.42 1.55 -4.90
N TYR A 61 -29.77 0.53 -5.45
CA TYR A 61 -28.63 0.69 -6.36
C TYR A 61 -29.03 1.37 -7.68
N GLU A 62 -30.19 1.04 -8.24
CA GLU A 62 -30.71 1.66 -9.47
C GLU A 62 -31.08 3.13 -9.25
N LYS A 63 -31.57 3.50 -8.06
CA LYS A 63 -31.84 4.90 -7.67
C LYS A 63 -30.58 5.75 -7.46
N LEU A 64 -29.39 5.14 -7.36
CA LEU A 64 -28.14 5.90 -7.19
C LEU A 64 -27.78 6.63 -8.49
N THR A 65 -27.17 7.81 -8.34
CA THR A 65 -26.60 8.52 -9.48
C THR A 65 -25.51 7.69 -10.16
N PRO A 66 -25.30 7.82 -11.48
CA PRO A 66 -24.24 7.09 -12.19
C PRO A 66 -22.85 7.33 -11.57
N GLN A 67 -22.61 8.54 -11.02
CA GLN A 67 -21.38 8.86 -10.30
C GLN A 67 -21.24 8.03 -9.01
N ALA A 68 -22.30 7.90 -8.21
CA ALA A 68 -22.27 7.10 -7.00
C ALA A 68 -22.13 5.60 -7.31
N GLN A 69 -22.78 5.10 -8.36
CA GLN A 69 -22.61 3.72 -8.83
C GLN A 69 -21.16 3.44 -9.26
N ASN A 70 -20.53 4.38 -9.97
CA ASN A 70 -19.13 4.28 -10.36
C ASN A 70 -18.19 4.33 -9.16
N ALA A 71 -18.46 5.19 -8.17
CA ALA A 71 -17.70 5.23 -6.91
C ALA A 71 -17.78 3.88 -6.15
N LEU A 72 -18.96 3.26 -6.08
CA LEU A 72 -19.13 1.92 -5.49
C LEU A 72 -18.36 0.83 -6.25
N LYS A 73 -18.32 0.90 -7.59
CA LYS A 73 -17.52 -0.02 -8.42
C LYS A 73 -16.03 0.15 -8.14
N ILE A 74 -15.54 1.38 -8.08
CA ILE A 74 -14.14 1.68 -7.75
C ILE A 74 -13.80 1.16 -6.35
N GLN A 75 -14.63 1.46 -5.35
CA GLN A 75 -14.43 0.98 -3.98
C GLN A 75 -14.40 -0.55 -3.91
N THR A 76 -15.28 -1.21 -4.65
CA THR A 76 -15.32 -2.69 -4.73
C THR A 76 -14.05 -3.24 -5.38
N GLN A 77 -13.61 -2.66 -6.49
CA GLN A 77 -12.35 -3.04 -7.15
C GLN A 77 -11.15 -2.81 -6.25
N GLU A 78 -11.10 -1.71 -5.50
CA GLU A 78 -10.03 -1.46 -4.53
C GLU A 78 -10.02 -2.50 -3.42
N ARG A 79 -11.19 -2.85 -2.87
CA ARG A 79 -11.32 -3.89 -1.84
C ARG A 79 -10.83 -5.23 -2.35
N LEU A 80 -11.23 -5.63 -3.56
CA LEU A 80 -10.77 -6.85 -4.21
C LEU A 80 -9.25 -6.79 -4.46
N SER A 81 -8.74 -5.69 -4.99
CA SER A 81 -7.29 -5.50 -5.20
C SER A 81 -6.48 -5.60 -3.89
N ARG A 82 -7.01 -5.07 -2.78
CA ARG A 82 -6.38 -5.21 -1.45
C ARG A 82 -6.40 -6.67 -0.99
N SER A 83 -7.51 -7.37 -1.18
CA SER A 83 -7.66 -8.80 -0.89
C SER A 83 -6.70 -9.66 -1.71
N ASP A 84 -6.61 -9.41 -3.02
CA ASP A 84 -5.71 -10.15 -3.93
C ASP A 84 -4.24 -9.93 -3.59
N LYS A 85 -3.87 -8.69 -3.21
CA LYS A 85 -2.53 -8.43 -2.69
C LYS A 85 -2.28 -9.19 -1.41
N PHE A 86 -3.22 -9.20 -0.48
CA PHE A 86 -3.06 -9.92 0.78
C PHE A 86 -2.91 -11.43 0.55
N SER A 87 -3.77 -12.03 -0.26
CA SER A 87 -3.70 -13.46 -0.60
C SER A 87 -2.40 -13.81 -1.34
N TYR A 88 -1.93 -12.95 -2.24
CA TYR A 88 -0.63 -13.08 -2.89
C TYR A 88 0.51 -13.10 -1.86
N HIS A 89 0.59 -12.12 -0.96
CA HIS A 89 1.67 -12.08 0.04
C HIS A 89 1.61 -13.26 1.01
N LYS A 90 0.40 -13.73 1.38
CA LYS A 90 0.21 -14.92 2.20
C LYS A 90 0.77 -16.16 1.50
N LYS A 91 0.40 -16.40 0.24
CA LYS A 91 0.93 -17.53 -0.56
C LYS A 91 2.44 -17.45 -0.71
N ILE A 92 2.99 -16.28 -1.02
CA ILE A 92 4.44 -16.10 -1.14
C ILE A 92 5.18 -16.40 0.18
N LYS A 93 4.58 -16.04 1.33
CA LYS A 93 5.12 -16.35 2.66
C LYS A 93 5.05 -17.85 2.96
N GLU A 94 3.95 -18.50 2.61
CA GLU A 94 3.76 -19.97 2.76
C GLU A 94 4.74 -20.76 1.90
N LEU A 95 5.02 -20.28 0.68
CA LEU A 95 6.01 -20.87 -0.24
C LEU A 95 7.46 -20.60 0.17
N GLY A 96 7.68 -19.81 1.22
CA GLY A 96 9.03 -19.51 1.73
C GLY A 96 9.91 -18.74 0.75
N LYS A 97 9.33 -17.91 -0.13
CA LYS A 97 10.13 -17.11 -1.08
C LYS A 97 11.09 -16.18 -0.32
N PRO A 98 12.38 -16.15 -0.67
CA PRO A 98 13.34 -15.23 -0.05
C PRO A 98 12.86 -13.78 -0.11
N LYS A 99 13.10 -13.02 0.95
CA LYS A 99 12.75 -11.59 1.03
C LYS A 99 13.83 -10.75 0.36
N GLN A 100 13.42 -9.72 -0.38
CA GLN A 100 14.37 -8.77 -0.93
C GLN A 100 15.15 -8.07 0.21
N PRO A 101 16.48 -7.90 0.06
CA PRO A 101 17.29 -7.26 1.08
C PRO A 101 16.96 -5.77 1.18
N ALA A 102 17.20 -5.20 2.36
CA ALA A 102 17.03 -3.78 2.59
C ALA A 102 18.06 -2.99 1.76
N ASN A 103 17.59 -1.97 1.03
CA ASN A 103 18.48 -1.06 0.27
C ASN A 103 19.43 -0.30 1.21
N ALA A 104 20.55 0.23 0.70
CA ALA A 104 21.54 1.02 1.43
C ALA A 104 20.92 2.12 2.32
N TYR A 105 19.94 2.87 1.81
CA TYR A 105 19.22 3.86 2.61
C TYR A 105 18.40 3.23 3.75
N ALA A 106 17.74 2.10 3.50
CA ALA A 106 16.97 1.40 4.53
C ALA A 106 17.87 0.84 5.63
N LEU A 107 19.07 0.35 5.28
CA LEU A 107 20.10 -0.03 6.25
C LEU A 107 20.52 1.16 7.13
N TYR A 108 20.74 2.33 6.51
CA TYR A 108 21.04 3.56 7.26
C TYR A 108 19.90 4.01 8.19
N VAL A 109 18.66 3.98 7.71
CA VAL A 109 17.47 4.29 8.53
C VAL A 109 17.34 3.30 9.68
N GLN A 110 17.60 2.01 9.46
CA GLN A 110 17.60 1.00 10.51
C GLN A 110 18.61 1.34 11.60
N GLU A 111 19.85 1.73 11.25
CA GLU A 111 20.85 2.13 12.25
C GLU A 111 20.39 3.32 13.09
N ILE A 112 19.78 4.34 12.48
CA ILE A 112 19.27 5.51 13.21
C ILE A 112 18.05 5.19 14.05
N ALA A 113 17.16 4.33 13.54
CA ALA A 113 15.92 3.97 14.21
C ALA A 113 16.14 2.96 15.36
N LYS A 114 17.26 2.24 15.40
CA LYS A 114 17.61 1.31 16.51
C LYS A 114 17.60 1.97 17.88
N GLY A 115 17.87 3.28 17.96
CA GLY A 115 17.87 4.04 19.22
C GLY A 115 16.50 4.59 19.64
N ALA A 116 15.46 4.47 18.80
CA ALA A 116 14.13 4.98 19.12
C ALA A 116 13.38 4.04 20.06
N LYS A 117 12.82 4.57 21.16
CA LYS A 117 12.08 3.78 22.16
C LYS A 117 10.59 3.75 21.88
N SER A 118 10.08 4.72 21.11
CA SER A 118 8.68 4.82 20.73
C SER A 118 8.48 4.86 19.21
N VAL A 119 7.26 4.52 18.77
CA VAL A 119 6.89 4.56 17.34
C VAL A 119 6.97 5.98 16.79
N ASP A 120 6.63 6.98 17.60
CA ASP A 120 6.68 8.37 17.16
C ASP A 120 8.10 8.91 17.09
N GLU A 121 8.98 8.52 18.02
CA GLU A 121 10.42 8.76 17.90
C GLU A 121 11.00 8.12 16.64
N ALA A 122 10.60 6.89 16.30
CA ALA A 122 11.06 6.21 15.10
C ALA A 122 10.61 6.94 13.81
N LYS A 123 9.40 7.53 13.79
CA LYS A 123 8.94 8.36 12.67
C LYS A 123 9.77 9.63 12.54
N ILE A 124 10.06 10.29 13.66
CA ILE A 124 10.88 11.52 13.68
C ILE A 124 12.31 11.20 13.25
N SER A 125 12.90 10.11 13.76
CA SER A 125 14.25 9.68 13.43
C SER A 125 14.36 9.28 11.96
N THR A 126 13.35 8.63 11.38
CA THR A 126 13.29 8.32 9.94
C THR A 126 13.28 9.59 9.08
N LYS A 127 12.53 10.64 9.48
CA LYS A 127 12.53 11.92 8.77
C LYS A 127 13.91 12.61 8.84
N LYS A 128 14.57 12.56 10.00
CA LYS A 128 15.94 13.07 10.16
C LYS A 128 16.95 12.27 9.33
N ALA A 129 16.81 10.93 9.30
CA ALA A 129 17.62 10.06 8.47
C ALA A 129 17.45 10.38 6.97
N ALA A 130 16.25 10.70 6.50
CA ALA A 130 16.06 11.13 5.12
C ALA A 130 16.88 12.38 4.77
N GLN A 131 16.89 13.38 5.67
CA GLN A 131 17.67 14.60 5.52
C GLN A 131 19.17 14.32 5.58
N GLY A 132 19.62 13.54 6.57
CA GLY A 132 21.02 13.15 6.74
C GLY A 132 21.53 12.37 5.53
N TRP A 133 20.77 11.41 5.02
CA TRP A 133 21.14 10.65 3.83
C TRP A 133 21.36 11.55 2.62
N ASN A 134 20.45 12.51 2.38
CA ASN A 134 20.58 13.44 1.26
C ASN A 134 21.79 14.37 1.38
N ALA A 135 22.15 14.76 2.61
CA ALA A 135 23.34 15.57 2.89
C ALA A 135 24.66 14.77 2.78
N MET A 136 24.62 13.45 2.94
CA MET A 136 25.83 12.60 2.88
C MET A 136 26.47 12.56 1.50
N ASN A 137 27.80 12.54 1.51
CA ASN A 137 28.62 12.37 0.31
C ASN A 137 28.79 10.89 -0.06
N ALA A 138 29.24 10.62 -1.29
CA ALA A 138 29.39 9.25 -1.80
C ALA A 138 30.29 8.36 -0.91
N ARG A 139 31.31 8.94 -0.26
CA ARG A 139 32.21 8.21 0.66
C ARG A 139 31.50 7.74 1.93
N GLU A 140 30.60 8.54 2.48
CA GLU A 140 29.83 8.21 3.69
C GLU A 140 28.72 7.19 3.39
N ARG A 141 28.20 7.21 2.16
CA ARG A 141 27.22 6.21 1.68
C ARG A 141 27.88 4.88 1.28
N ALA A 142 29.15 4.89 0.88
CA ALA A 142 29.90 3.71 0.43
C ALA A 142 29.77 2.46 1.33
N PRO A 143 29.90 2.54 2.68
CA PRO A 143 29.74 1.36 3.53
C PRO A 143 28.32 0.78 3.48
N TYR A 144 27.29 1.60 3.33
CA TYR A 144 25.91 1.13 3.21
C TYR A 144 25.63 0.51 1.85
N VAL A 145 26.24 1.06 0.78
CA VAL A 145 26.15 0.51 -0.57
C VAL A 145 26.84 -0.86 -0.63
N ALA A 146 28.06 -0.98 -0.10
CA ALA A 146 28.78 -2.25 -0.04
C ALA A 146 27.99 -3.33 0.74
N LYS A 147 27.41 -2.96 1.90
CA LYS A 147 26.54 -3.87 2.66
C LYS A 147 25.29 -4.28 1.87
N PHE A 148 24.71 -3.38 1.09
CA PHE A 148 23.56 -3.73 0.24
C PHE A 148 23.97 -4.68 -0.89
N GLU A 149 25.12 -4.45 -1.52
CA GLU A 149 25.62 -5.30 -2.61
C GLU A 149 25.89 -6.73 -2.15
N THR A 150 26.50 -6.92 -0.97
CA THR A 150 26.71 -8.26 -0.41
C THR A 150 25.39 -8.97 -0.11
N LEU A 151 24.45 -8.29 0.55
CA LEU A 151 23.11 -8.83 0.81
C LEU A 151 22.33 -9.12 -0.48
N ARG A 152 22.52 -8.32 -1.52
CA ARG A 152 21.91 -8.52 -2.83
C ARG A 152 22.44 -9.78 -3.49
N GLN A 153 23.75 -10.02 -3.47
CA GLN A 153 24.35 -11.23 -4.05
C GLN A 153 23.86 -12.49 -3.32
N GLN A 154 23.79 -12.44 -1.98
CA GLN A 154 23.22 -13.53 -1.17
C GLN A 154 21.76 -13.80 -1.55
N TYR A 155 20.94 -12.75 -1.63
CA TYR A 155 19.55 -12.86 -2.05
C TYR A 155 19.39 -13.45 -3.45
N GLU A 156 20.21 -13.03 -4.41
CA GLU A 156 20.16 -13.55 -5.78
C GLU A 156 20.51 -15.05 -5.83
N ALA A 157 21.44 -15.51 -5.00
CA ALA A 157 21.76 -16.93 -4.87
C ALA A 157 20.60 -17.72 -4.22
N GLU A 158 20.05 -17.23 -3.11
CA GLU A 158 18.89 -17.82 -2.44
C GLU A 158 17.66 -17.88 -3.36
N LEU A 159 17.43 -16.83 -4.14
CA LEU A 159 16.31 -16.75 -5.07
C LEU A 159 16.44 -17.81 -6.17
N LYS A 160 17.63 -17.98 -6.76
CA LYS A 160 17.89 -19.03 -7.76
C LYS A 160 17.68 -20.43 -7.20
N ALA A 161 18.15 -20.67 -5.96
CA ALA A 161 17.94 -21.94 -5.28
C ALA A 161 16.44 -22.20 -5.02
N TRP A 162 15.71 -21.17 -4.60
CA TRP A 162 14.27 -21.23 -4.38
C TRP A 162 13.50 -21.48 -5.68
N GLU A 163 13.82 -20.77 -6.77
CA GLU A 163 13.20 -20.98 -8.09
C GLU A 163 13.45 -22.40 -8.61
N SER A 164 14.67 -22.92 -8.44
CA SER A 164 15.01 -24.31 -8.77
C SER A 164 14.19 -25.31 -7.95
N LYS A 165 13.95 -25.03 -6.65
CA LYS A 165 13.11 -25.86 -5.80
C LYS A 165 11.65 -25.84 -6.26
N MET A 166 11.12 -24.67 -6.62
CA MET A 166 9.74 -24.52 -7.11
C MET A 166 9.51 -25.27 -8.42
N LEU A 167 10.49 -25.22 -9.33
CA LEU A 167 10.45 -26.01 -10.57
C LEU A 167 10.43 -27.52 -10.30
N LYS A 168 11.25 -28.00 -9.35
CA LYS A 168 11.31 -29.42 -8.96
C LYS A 168 10.04 -29.92 -8.28
N THR A 169 9.41 -29.10 -7.45
CA THR A 169 8.15 -29.47 -6.77
C THR A 169 6.91 -29.26 -7.63
N GLY A 170 7.05 -28.69 -8.83
CA GLY A 170 5.93 -28.39 -9.73
C GLY A 170 4.95 -27.36 -9.19
N GLN A 171 5.34 -26.59 -8.15
CA GLN A 171 4.46 -25.59 -7.56
C GLN A 171 4.49 -24.29 -8.37
N GLU A 172 3.33 -23.82 -8.82
CA GLU A 172 3.21 -22.58 -9.58
C GLU A 172 3.58 -21.37 -8.71
N ILE A 173 4.48 -20.51 -9.21
CA ILE A 173 4.83 -19.25 -8.56
C ILE A 173 3.64 -18.29 -8.70
N PRO A 174 3.03 -17.81 -7.60
CA PRO A 174 1.95 -16.84 -7.67
C PRO A 174 2.38 -15.61 -8.46
N LYS A 175 1.56 -15.19 -9.43
CA LYS A 175 1.80 -13.97 -10.19
C LYS A 175 1.42 -12.75 -9.34
N ARG A 176 2.24 -11.70 -9.39
CA ARG A 176 1.95 -10.46 -8.65
C ARG A 176 0.69 -9.82 -9.21
N PRO A 177 -0.30 -9.42 -8.38
CA PRO A 177 -1.49 -8.74 -8.85
C PRO A 177 -1.09 -7.36 -9.39
N ILE A 178 -1.13 -7.18 -10.71
CA ILE A 178 -0.84 -5.93 -11.39
C ILE A 178 -2.04 -4.99 -11.14
N LYS A 179 -1.79 -3.77 -10.66
CA LYS A 179 -2.81 -2.73 -10.71
C LYS A 179 -3.08 -2.48 -12.19
N ARG A 180 -4.25 -2.88 -12.69
CA ARG A 180 -4.75 -2.41 -13.99
C ARG A 180 -5.00 -0.91 -13.85
N THR A 181 -3.97 -0.09 -14.05
CA THR A 181 -4.21 1.30 -14.41
C THR A 181 -4.98 1.21 -15.72
N ALA A 182 -6.17 1.81 -15.78
CA ALA A 182 -6.85 2.01 -17.06
C ALA A 182 -5.78 2.51 -18.04
N SER A 183 -5.57 1.78 -19.13
CA SER A 183 -4.53 2.08 -20.10
C SER A 183 -4.57 3.57 -20.37
N ALA A 184 -3.52 4.28 -19.97
CA ALA A 184 -3.35 5.66 -20.42
C ALA A 184 -3.49 5.58 -21.95
N PRO A 185 -4.38 6.39 -22.56
CA PRO A 185 -4.52 6.36 -24.01
C PRO A 185 -3.12 6.53 -24.59
N ALA A 186 -2.75 5.63 -25.50
CA ALA A 186 -1.41 5.58 -26.09
C ALA A 186 -0.96 7.01 -26.37
N ARG A 187 0.12 7.45 -25.71
CA ARG A 187 0.74 8.73 -25.97
C ARG A 187 1.11 8.70 -27.44
N LYS A 188 0.29 9.33 -28.29
CA LYS A 188 0.60 9.52 -29.70
C LYS A 188 2.00 10.11 -29.71
N THR A 189 2.95 9.37 -30.25
CA THR A 189 4.30 9.85 -30.52
C THR A 189 4.18 10.93 -31.59
N THR A 190 3.86 12.15 -31.18
CA THR A 190 4.06 13.32 -32.03
C THR A 190 5.57 13.51 -32.12
N ALA A 191 6.09 13.26 -33.32
CA ALA A 191 7.35 13.68 -33.91
C ALA A 191 8.49 14.09 -32.96
N ALA A 192 9.61 13.37 -33.10
CA ALA A 192 10.90 13.70 -32.53
C ALA A 192 11.25 15.19 -32.68
N LYS A 193 11.44 15.88 -31.56
CA LYS A 193 12.10 17.18 -31.52
C LYS A 193 13.61 16.92 -31.63
N PRO A 194 14.34 17.53 -32.57
CA PRO A 194 15.73 17.19 -32.83
C PRO A 194 16.61 17.52 -31.61
N VAL A 195 17.44 16.55 -31.24
CA VAL A 195 18.50 16.69 -30.25
C VAL A 195 19.49 17.73 -30.76
N ARG A 196 19.55 18.92 -30.14
CA ARG A 196 20.72 19.77 -30.26
C ARG A 196 21.87 19.07 -29.56
N ARG A 197 22.71 18.41 -30.35
CA ARG A 197 23.99 17.83 -29.95
C ARG A 197 24.91 19.00 -29.60
N ALA A 198 25.02 19.35 -28.33
CA ALA A 198 26.10 20.23 -27.85
C ALA A 198 27.34 19.35 -27.68
N SER A 199 28.17 19.34 -28.71
CA SER A 199 29.51 18.80 -28.71
C SER A 199 30.44 19.55 -27.76
N SER A 200 31.27 18.78 -27.05
CA SER A 200 32.64 19.10 -26.60
C SER A 200 32.89 20.40 -25.82
N VAL A 201 33.24 20.19 -24.56
CA VAL A 201 34.14 21.02 -23.74
C VAL A 201 35.35 21.52 -24.55
N PRO A 202 35.85 22.73 -24.29
CA PRO A 202 37.29 22.87 -24.11
C PRO A 202 37.64 23.51 -22.77
N ALA A 203 38.74 23.05 -22.20
CA ALA A 203 39.28 23.44 -20.92
C ALA A 203 40.05 24.77 -20.98
N ARG A 204 40.00 25.47 -19.83
CA ARG A 204 41.06 26.26 -19.17
C ARG A 204 41.48 27.62 -19.78
N LYS A 205 41.33 28.68 -18.97
CA LYS A 205 42.45 29.54 -18.53
C LYS A 205 42.09 30.32 -17.26
N THR A 206 43.05 30.32 -16.35
CA THR A 206 43.14 31.02 -15.07
C THR A 206 43.32 32.53 -15.27
N ALA A 207 42.64 33.37 -14.49
CA ALA A 207 43.12 34.72 -14.17
C ALA A 207 42.45 35.24 -12.88
N ALA A 208 43.28 35.62 -11.92
CA ALA A 208 42.90 36.24 -10.66
C ALA A 208 42.59 37.74 -10.83
N LYS A 209 41.56 38.24 -10.14
CA LYS A 209 41.57 39.58 -9.51
C LYS A 209 40.48 39.68 -8.45
N LYS A 210 40.86 40.16 -7.27
CA LYS A 210 40.10 40.35 -6.02
C LYS A 210 39.79 41.88 -5.87
N PRO A 211 39.18 42.37 -4.77
CA PRO A 211 37.75 42.55 -4.51
C PRO A 211 37.33 44.04 -4.32
N LYS A 212 36.02 44.36 -4.34
CA LYS A 212 35.37 45.55 -3.73
C LYS A 212 33.87 45.23 -3.57
N ALA A 213 33.07 45.70 -2.62
CA ALA A 213 33.25 46.34 -1.32
C ALA A 213 31.88 46.21 -0.60
N VAL A 214 31.90 46.43 0.71
CA VAL A 214 30.81 46.41 1.69
C VAL A 214 29.62 47.32 1.30
N GLY A 215 28.40 46.84 1.59
CA GLY A 215 27.17 47.64 1.55
C GLY A 215 26.04 46.98 2.34
N THR A 216 25.73 47.56 3.50
CA THR A 216 24.82 47.10 4.55
C THR A 216 23.34 47.48 4.31
N LYS A 217 22.45 46.93 5.18
CA LYS A 217 21.01 47.23 5.42
C LYS A 217 20.04 46.46 4.51
N GLY A 218 18.90 45.95 4.97
CA GLY A 218 18.18 46.08 6.24
C GLY A 218 16.90 45.22 6.20
N ARG A 219 16.35 44.97 7.38
CA ARG A 219 15.20 44.12 7.72
C ARG A 219 13.89 44.56 7.05
N GLY A 220 12.92 43.64 6.90
CA GLY A 220 11.51 44.03 6.78
C GLY A 220 10.53 42.94 6.35
N ARG A 221 9.95 42.22 7.32
CA ARG A 221 8.77 41.35 7.17
C ARG A 221 7.50 42.24 7.10
N PRO A 222 6.61 42.12 6.09
CA PRO A 222 5.35 42.84 6.14
C PRO A 222 4.32 42.06 6.98
N LYS A 223 3.92 42.65 8.12
CA LYS A 223 2.65 42.34 8.80
C LYS A 223 1.53 43.07 8.04
N LYS A 224 0.47 42.38 7.62
CA LYS A 224 -0.78 43.03 7.23
C LYS A 224 -1.68 43.14 8.47
N ILE A 225 -1.98 44.37 8.85
CA ILE A 225 -2.99 44.77 9.82
C ILE A 225 -4.33 44.95 9.07
N ALA A 226 -5.40 44.70 9.81
CA ALA A 226 -6.82 44.74 9.45
C ALA A 226 -7.30 46.06 8.82
N THR A 227 -8.40 45.97 8.07
CA THR A 227 -9.38 47.06 7.94
C THR A 227 -10.77 46.49 8.17
N ALA A 228 -11.43 47.05 9.17
CA ALA A 228 -12.87 46.93 9.41
C ALA A 228 -13.62 47.83 8.42
N LYS A 229 -14.84 47.44 8.03
CA LYS A 229 -15.84 48.36 7.51
C LYS A 229 -17.25 47.80 7.72
N LYS A 230 -17.98 48.57 8.54
CA LYS A 230 -19.44 48.73 8.67
C LYS A 230 -20.29 47.52 9.07
#